data_AF-A0AAE4FRE1-F1
#
_entry.id   AF-A0AAE4FRE1-F1
#
_cell.length_a   1.000
_cell.length_b   1.000
_cell.length_c   1.000
_cell.angle_alpha   90.00
_cell.angle_beta   90.00
_cell.angle_gamma   90.00
#
_symmetry.space_group_name_H-M   'P 1'
#
loop_
_entity.id
_entity.type
_entity.pdbx_description
1 polymer ?
#
loop_
_entity_poly.entity_id
_entity_poly.type
_entity_poly.pdbx_seq_one_letter_code
_entity_poly.pdbx_strand_id
1 'polypeptide(L)'
;MSQPTLAFGCDLSGRHELAEFLQAHAVFLRRFRLLIPRDLEVLLPDHLHACPGIEFLPEVGQGAEIMITAKILAQEITAVFWWGDYWPGQSGEMDLIIRYCAREDIPLSLNAATAWAILTKAARYPHACLIFNPVAGQGDARQTLLQIRSLLKPYFHLTVLTTTPTSSAESLVKQALESEMDTILAAGGDGTISAVAHALVGTNIPLGVIPTGTANAFGSALGLPGIIPAACEVIIAGHTRQVDIAACEVRGGDDSVCKQTMILLTGIGFEAETVERANREVKDRFGSLAYIWAGVQQFQSQFPFTAELVVDGQTTEITAAAITVANAAPITSVLAYGTGDVIMDDGLMDITIVAPADRLQAFNSLLELFGSAIRKVAPNRDDIIGLRGKTLEIKTDPPQKVVVDGEILGTTPLTMKTIPQGLVVFAPF
;
A
#
# COMPACT_ATOMS: atom_id res chain seq x y z
N MET A 1 -4.07 18.67 -13.25
CA MET A 1 -4.86 19.47 -12.28
C MET A 1 -3.86 20.26 -11.47
N SER A 2 -4.09 21.56 -11.29
CA SER A 2 -3.20 22.46 -10.56
C SER A 2 -3.10 22.05 -9.08
N GLN A 3 -1.92 22.21 -8.49
CA GLN A 3 -1.68 22.04 -7.06
C GLN A 3 -2.62 22.97 -6.26
N PRO A 4 -3.19 22.53 -5.11
CA PRO A 4 -4.03 23.39 -4.29
C PRO A 4 -3.26 24.64 -3.86
N THR A 5 -3.93 25.79 -3.91
CA THR A 5 -3.28 27.09 -3.75
C THR A 5 -3.78 27.78 -2.50
N LEU A 6 -2.87 28.24 -1.64
CA LEU A 6 -3.17 29.05 -0.47
C LEU A 6 -2.68 30.48 -0.72
N ALA A 7 -3.50 31.47 -0.43
CA ALA A 7 -3.11 32.88 -0.52
C ALA A 7 -2.89 33.46 0.88
N PHE A 8 -1.82 34.23 1.06
CA PHE A 8 -1.51 34.89 2.32
C PHE A 8 -1.47 36.41 2.15
N GLY A 9 -1.81 37.13 3.21
CA GLY A 9 -1.60 38.57 3.29
C GLY A 9 -1.68 39.04 4.74
N CYS A 10 -1.21 40.27 4.98
CA CYS A 10 -1.43 40.94 6.26
C CYS A 10 -1.25 42.45 6.11
N ASP A 11 -1.82 43.20 7.04
CA ASP A 11 -1.41 44.59 7.25
C ASP A 11 -0.15 44.67 8.16
N LEU A 12 0.31 45.87 8.46
CA LEU A 12 1.48 46.07 9.33
C LEU A 12 1.31 45.47 10.74
N SER A 13 0.10 45.45 11.29
CA SER A 13 -0.18 44.92 12.64
C SER A 13 -0.11 43.39 12.68
N GLY A 14 -0.51 42.73 11.59
CA GLY A 14 -0.55 41.26 11.49
C GLY A 14 0.77 40.57 11.12
N ARG A 15 1.83 41.33 10.78
CA ARG A 15 3.10 40.75 10.27
C ARG A 15 3.76 39.77 11.24
N HIS A 16 3.75 40.08 12.54
CA HIS A 16 4.38 39.22 13.55
C HIS A 16 3.67 37.87 13.66
N GLU A 17 2.35 37.89 13.77
CA GLU A 17 1.52 36.69 13.91
C GLU A 17 1.58 35.80 12.65
N LEU A 18 1.57 36.44 11.46
CA LEU A 18 1.76 35.72 10.20
C LEU A 18 3.13 35.04 10.15
N ALA A 19 4.22 35.73 10.56
CA ALA A 19 5.56 35.15 10.56
C ALA A 19 5.66 33.94 11.51
N GLU A 20 5.12 34.04 12.72
CA GLU A 20 5.07 32.91 13.67
C GLU A 20 4.29 31.72 13.10
N PHE A 21 3.15 31.98 12.46
CA PHE A 21 2.34 30.95 11.83
C PHE A 21 3.06 30.25 10.68
N LEU A 22 3.69 31.02 9.78
CA LEU A 22 4.46 30.48 8.66
C LEU A 22 5.65 29.65 9.15
N GLN A 23 6.34 30.09 10.21
CA GLN A 23 7.42 29.35 10.85
C GLN A 23 6.93 28.02 11.45
N ALA A 24 5.85 28.06 12.23
CA ALA A 24 5.31 26.90 12.94
C ALA A 24 4.78 25.81 11.98
N HIS A 25 4.32 26.20 10.79
CA HIS A 25 3.70 25.31 9.82
C HIS A 25 4.48 25.15 8.52
N ALA A 26 5.73 25.60 8.48
CA ALA A 26 6.56 25.63 7.26
C ALA A 26 6.59 24.29 6.50
N VAL A 27 6.81 23.18 7.23
CA VAL A 27 6.87 21.83 6.63
C VAL A 27 5.55 21.46 5.94
N PHE A 28 4.43 21.70 6.60
CA PHE A 28 3.10 21.37 6.07
C PHE A 28 2.73 22.26 4.87
N LEU A 29 3.08 23.55 4.93
CA LEU A 29 2.76 24.52 3.89
C LEU A 29 3.48 24.26 2.55
N ARG A 30 4.61 23.55 2.54
CA ARG A 30 5.32 23.14 1.30
C ARG A 30 4.47 22.27 0.37
N ARG A 31 3.39 21.69 0.88
CA ARG A 31 2.44 20.85 0.12
C ARG A 31 1.55 21.66 -0.82
N PHE A 32 1.47 22.98 -0.63
CA PHE A 32 0.60 23.87 -1.39
C PHE A 32 1.39 24.80 -2.31
N ARG A 33 0.73 25.27 -3.37
CA ARG A 33 1.17 26.48 -4.06
C ARG A 33 0.85 27.67 -3.16
N LEU A 34 1.81 28.56 -2.92
CA LEU A 34 1.61 29.70 -2.03
C LEU A 34 1.61 31.00 -2.84
N LEU A 35 0.59 31.84 -2.66
CA LEU A 35 0.57 33.19 -3.19
C LEU A 35 0.95 34.16 -2.08
N ILE A 36 2.08 34.85 -2.24
CA ILE A 36 2.66 35.72 -1.20
C ILE A 36 2.90 37.12 -1.80
N PRO A 37 2.32 38.20 -1.24
CA PRO A 37 2.68 39.57 -1.58
C PRO A 37 4.19 39.81 -1.40
N ARG A 38 4.82 40.52 -2.34
CA ARG A 38 6.29 40.68 -2.38
C ARG A 38 6.87 41.32 -1.12
N ASP A 39 6.14 42.24 -0.49
CA ASP A 39 6.55 42.90 0.76
C ASP A 39 6.53 41.98 1.99
N LEU A 40 5.93 40.79 1.87
CA LEU A 40 5.87 39.75 2.89
C LEU A 40 6.88 38.61 2.67
N GLU A 41 7.66 38.64 1.58
CA GLU A 41 8.73 37.67 1.32
C GLU A 41 9.70 37.55 2.49
N VAL A 42 9.95 38.68 3.18
CA VAL A 42 10.88 38.77 4.32
C VAL A 42 10.43 37.95 5.54
N LEU A 43 9.15 37.57 5.59
CA LEU A 43 8.56 36.80 6.70
C LEU A 43 8.63 35.29 6.47
N LEU A 44 9.06 34.86 5.27
CA LEU A 44 9.14 33.44 4.95
C LEU A 44 10.34 32.81 5.66
N PRO A 45 10.17 31.65 6.31
CA PRO A 45 11.29 30.88 6.84
C PRO A 45 12.12 30.28 5.71
N ASP A 46 13.42 30.03 5.96
CA ASP A 46 14.36 29.41 5.01
C ASP A 46 13.79 28.12 4.38
N HIS A 47 13.06 27.33 5.16
CA HIS A 47 12.42 26.09 4.71
C HIS A 47 11.34 26.29 3.62
N LEU A 48 10.70 27.45 3.56
CA LEU A 48 9.71 27.81 2.53
C LEU A 48 10.35 28.48 1.31
N HIS A 49 11.48 29.18 1.46
CA HIS A 49 12.20 29.79 0.32
C HIS A 49 12.66 28.75 -0.72
N ALA A 50 12.91 27.51 -0.31
CA ALA A 50 13.25 26.41 -1.20
C ALA A 50 12.04 25.71 -1.85
N CYS A 51 10.80 26.19 -1.60
CA CYS A 51 9.59 25.58 -2.13
C CYS A 51 9.35 26.02 -3.59
N PRO A 52 9.29 25.09 -4.57
CA PRO A 52 9.12 25.43 -5.99
C PRO A 52 7.73 26.00 -6.36
N GLY A 53 6.80 26.08 -5.39
CA GLY A 53 5.41 26.49 -5.59
C GLY A 53 5.05 27.90 -5.11
N ILE A 54 6.00 28.78 -4.80
CA ILE A 54 5.69 30.16 -4.37
C ILE A 54 5.54 31.09 -5.59
N GLU A 55 4.39 31.76 -5.70
CA GLU A 55 4.13 32.85 -6.64
C GLU A 55 4.09 34.16 -5.86
N PHE A 56 5.02 35.07 -6.18
CA PHE A 56 5.02 36.40 -5.59
C PHE A 56 4.04 37.33 -6.30
N LEU A 57 3.13 37.91 -5.54
CA LEU A 57 2.17 38.91 -5.99
C LEU A 57 2.75 40.34 -5.82
N PRO A 58 2.10 41.38 -6.37
CA PRO A 58 2.36 42.77 -5.97
C PRO A 58 2.28 42.96 -4.45
N GLU A 59 2.75 44.11 -3.97
CA GLU A 59 2.69 44.42 -2.53
C GLU A 59 1.25 44.64 -2.07
N VAL A 60 0.99 44.43 -0.78
CA VAL A 60 -0.30 44.75 -0.15
C VAL A 60 -0.61 46.25 -0.36
N GLY A 61 -1.82 46.57 -0.81
CA GLY A 61 -2.24 47.93 -1.17
C GLY A 61 -1.72 48.42 -2.54
N GLN A 62 -0.97 47.59 -3.27
CA GLN A 62 -0.52 47.85 -4.64
C GLN A 62 -1.09 46.85 -5.65
N GLY A 63 -2.16 46.13 -5.28
CA GLY A 63 -2.90 45.24 -6.17
C GLY A 63 -2.78 43.74 -5.86
N ALA A 64 -2.12 43.36 -4.78
CA ALA A 64 -2.12 41.97 -4.30
C ALA A 64 -3.56 41.49 -4.06
N GLU A 65 -4.39 42.33 -3.45
CA GLU A 65 -5.77 42.08 -3.09
C GLU A 65 -6.65 41.84 -4.32
N ILE A 66 -6.41 42.64 -5.37
CA ILE A 66 -7.09 42.51 -6.66
C ILE A 66 -6.73 41.16 -7.31
N MET A 67 -5.45 40.77 -7.29
CA MET A 67 -5.01 39.49 -7.86
C MET A 67 -5.54 38.29 -7.08
N ILE A 68 -5.51 38.33 -5.74
CA ILE A 68 -6.10 37.30 -4.89
C ILE A 68 -7.60 37.19 -5.21
N THR A 69 -8.32 38.31 -5.28
CA THR A 69 -9.75 38.33 -5.63
C THR A 69 -10.03 37.74 -7.01
N ALA A 70 -9.22 38.09 -8.01
CA ALA A 70 -9.36 37.52 -9.37
C ALA A 70 -9.13 36.00 -9.37
N LYS A 71 -8.16 35.50 -8.61
CA LYS A 71 -7.87 34.07 -8.49
C LYS A 71 -8.92 33.31 -7.67
N ILE A 72 -9.57 33.96 -6.69
CA ILE A 72 -10.77 33.43 -6.01
C ILE A 72 -11.89 33.24 -7.04
N LEU A 73 -12.18 34.26 -7.85
CA LEU A 73 -13.21 34.22 -8.89
C LEU A 73 -12.95 33.15 -9.97
N ALA A 74 -11.68 32.86 -10.24
CA ALA A 74 -11.26 31.80 -11.16
C ALA A 74 -11.24 30.40 -10.52
N GLN A 75 -11.60 30.28 -9.23
CA GLN A 75 -11.52 29.04 -8.44
C GLN A 75 -10.11 28.42 -8.41
N GLU A 76 -9.08 29.25 -8.42
CA GLU A 76 -7.68 28.82 -8.34
C GLU A 76 -7.16 28.74 -6.90
N ILE A 77 -7.87 29.36 -5.94
CA ILE A 77 -7.50 29.43 -4.52
C ILE A 77 -8.37 28.50 -3.68
N THR A 78 -7.74 27.72 -2.81
CA THR A 78 -8.38 26.76 -1.92
C THR A 78 -8.69 27.34 -0.54
N ALA A 79 -7.85 28.26 -0.05
CA ALA A 79 -8.14 29.05 1.15
C ALA A 79 -7.30 30.34 1.17
N VAL A 80 -7.80 31.34 1.90
CA VAL A 80 -7.12 32.61 2.12
C VAL A 80 -6.79 32.78 3.59
N PHE A 81 -5.59 33.26 3.85
CA PHE A 81 -5.08 33.53 5.18
C PHE A 81 -4.67 34.99 5.28
N TRP A 82 -5.37 35.75 6.12
CA TRP A 82 -5.09 37.17 6.31
C TRP A 82 -4.97 37.52 7.78
N TRP A 83 -3.98 38.33 8.16
CA TRP A 83 -3.84 38.85 9.53
C TRP A 83 -3.83 40.37 9.55
N GLY A 84 -4.45 40.96 10.57
CA GLY A 84 -4.46 42.41 10.75
C GLY A 84 -5.72 42.92 11.43
N ASP A 85 -5.68 44.20 11.77
CA ASP A 85 -6.79 44.91 12.42
C ASP A 85 -7.84 45.29 11.38
N TYR A 86 -8.85 44.44 11.20
CA TYR A 86 -9.99 44.74 10.34
C TYR A 86 -11.13 45.39 11.11
N TRP A 87 -11.56 46.58 10.66
CA TRP A 87 -12.78 47.23 11.14
C TRP A 87 -13.80 47.42 10.00
N PRO A 88 -15.03 46.88 10.11
CA PRO A 88 -16.06 47.04 9.09
C PRO A 88 -16.33 48.52 8.79
N GLY A 89 -16.23 48.89 7.51
CA GLY A 89 -16.50 50.27 7.05
C GLY A 89 -15.27 51.15 6.82
N GLN A 90 -14.05 50.67 7.11
CA GLN A 90 -12.86 51.24 6.48
C GLN A 90 -12.82 50.77 5.02
N SER A 91 -12.90 51.70 4.07
CA SER A 91 -12.83 51.43 2.64
C SER A 91 -11.44 50.92 2.25
N GLY A 92 -11.21 49.62 2.41
CA GLY A 92 -9.97 48.93 2.04
C GLY A 92 -10.24 47.81 1.02
N GLU A 93 -9.23 47.48 0.22
CA GLU A 93 -9.28 46.42 -0.80
C GLU A 93 -9.56 45.02 -0.20
N MET A 94 -9.35 44.85 1.11
CA MET A 94 -9.72 43.65 1.89
C MET A 94 -11.21 43.33 1.92
N ASP A 95 -12.08 44.34 1.80
CA ASP A 95 -13.53 44.14 1.70
C ASP A 95 -13.89 43.26 0.49
N LEU A 96 -13.08 43.33 -0.58
CA LEU A 96 -13.26 42.50 -1.77
C LEU A 96 -12.96 41.03 -1.45
N ILE A 97 -11.81 40.75 -0.84
CA ILE A 97 -11.43 39.38 -0.48
C ILE A 97 -12.50 38.73 0.41
N ILE A 98 -12.95 39.42 1.47
CA ILE A 98 -13.98 38.89 2.38
C ILE A 98 -15.27 38.57 1.62
N ARG A 99 -15.77 39.53 0.82
CA ARG A 99 -17.02 39.36 0.07
C ARG A 99 -16.94 38.22 -0.94
N TYR A 100 -15.82 38.10 -1.65
CA TYR A 100 -15.66 37.07 -2.68
C TYR A 100 -15.34 35.70 -2.10
N CYS A 101 -14.60 35.60 -1.00
CA CYS A 101 -14.46 34.36 -0.23
C CYS A 101 -15.84 33.85 0.23
N ALA A 102 -16.67 34.73 0.81
CA ALA A 102 -18.02 34.35 1.22
C ALA A 102 -18.93 33.97 0.04
N ARG A 103 -18.79 34.63 -1.12
CA ARG A 103 -19.59 34.34 -2.32
C ARG A 103 -19.25 32.99 -2.95
N GLU A 104 -17.97 32.63 -2.99
CA GLU A 104 -17.45 31.42 -3.63
C GLU A 104 -17.22 30.26 -2.64
N ASP A 105 -17.64 30.40 -1.38
CA ASP A 105 -17.43 29.43 -0.29
C ASP A 105 -15.94 29.06 -0.09
N ILE A 106 -15.05 30.04 -0.27
CA ILE A 106 -13.61 29.87 -0.02
C ILE A 106 -13.33 30.16 1.47
N PRO A 107 -12.74 29.21 2.21
CA PRO A 107 -12.33 29.43 3.59
C PRO A 107 -11.38 30.62 3.72
N LEU A 108 -11.71 31.55 4.63
CA LEU A 108 -10.92 32.72 4.97
C LEU A 108 -10.58 32.68 6.46
N SER A 109 -9.30 32.81 6.79
CA SER A 109 -8.87 33.09 8.16
C SER A 109 -8.47 34.54 8.33
N LEU A 110 -8.79 35.09 9.50
CA LEU A 110 -8.48 36.46 9.91
C LEU A 110 -7.55 36.51 11.13
N ASN A 111 -7.22 35.35 11.70
CA ASN A 111 -6.39 35.20 12.90
C ASN A 111 -5.84 33.77 13.01
N ALA A 112 -4.93 33.55 13.96
CA ALA A 112 -4.26 32.27 14.18
C ALA A 112 -5.22 31.09 14.44
N ALA A 113 -6.30 31.32 15.21
CA ALA A 113 -7.25 30.26 15.55
C ALA A 113 -8.03 29.77 14.32
N THR A 114 -8.54 30.69 13.51
CA THR A 114 -9.26 30.37 12.27
C THR A 114 -8.31 29.80 11.21
N ALA A 115 -7.08 30.30 11.14
CA ALA A 115 -6.05 29.77 10.26
C ALA A 115 -5.71 28.32 10.60
N TRP A 116 -5.53 28.03 11.89
CA TRP A 116 -5.32 26.67 12.37
C TRP A 116 -6.52 25.75 12.08
N ALA A 117 -7.75 26.23 12.25
CA ALA A 117 -8.96 25.47 11.91
C ALA A 117 -9.06 25.15 10.41
N ILE A 118 -8.70 26.09 9.54
CA ILE A 118 -8.64 25.89 8.08
C ILE A 118 -7.53 24.91 7.73
N LEU A 119 -6.32 25.08 8.27
CA LEU A 119 -5.20 24.16 8.03
C LEU A 119 -5.50 22.75 8.55
N THR A 120 -6.11 22.59 9.71
CA THR A 120 -6.49 21.26 10.22
C THR A 120 -7.57 20.61 9.36
N LYS A 121 -8.52 21.38 8.82
CA LYS A 121 -9.49 20.85 7.84
C LYS A 121 -8.83 20.51 6.50
N ALA A 122 -7.83 21.27 6.05
CA ALA A 122 -7.05 20.95 4.85
C ALA A 122 -6.12 19.74 5.08
N ALA A 123 -5.55 19.62 6.28
CA ALA A 123 -4.75 18.48 6.74
C ALA A 123 -5.58 17.20 6.92
N ARG A 124 -6.91 17.31 7.03
CA ARG A 124 -7.81 16.14 7.02
C ARG A 124 -7.89 15.44 5.67
N TYR A 125 -7.34 16.00 4.59
CA TYR A 125 -7.28 15.34 3.28
C TYR A 125 -5.87 14.81 3.00
N PRO A 126 -5.53 13.62 3.53
CA PRO A 126 -4.21 13.03 3.33
C PRO A 126 -3.88 12.89 1.83
N HIS A 127 -2.60 13.03 1.52
CA HIS A 127 -2.06 12.81 0.19
C HIS A 127 -1.95 11.31 -0.06
N ALA A 128 -2.73 10.84 -1.04
CA ALA A 128 -2.70 9.45 -1.47
C ALA A 128 -2.10 9.37 -2.87
N CYS A 129 -1.13 8.48 -3.06
CA CYS A 129 -0.69 8.09 -4.39
C CYS A 129 -1.30 6.76 -4.78
N LEU A 130 -2.15 6.76 -5.80
CA LEU A 130 -2.71 5.56 -6.40
C LEU A 130 -1.79 5.04 -7.50
N ILE A 131 -1.18 3.88 -7.25
CA ILE A 131 -0.52 3.06 -8.25
C ILE A 131 -1.57 2.20 -8.95
N PHE A 132 -1.88 2.53 -10.20
CA PHE A 132 -2.95 1.89 -10.97
C PHE A 132 -2.38 1.00 -12.08
N ASN A 133 -2.75 -0.27 -12.10
CA ASN A 133 -2.44 -1.18 -13.19
C ASN A 133 -3.63 -1.28 -14.17
N PRO A 134 -3.52 -0.72 -15.38
CA PRO A 134 -4.63 -0.68 -16.33
C PRO A 134 -4.90 -2.03 -17.01
N VAL A 135 -3.98 -2.99 -16.93
CA VAL A 135 -4.16 -4.34 -17.50
C VAL A 135 -4.57 -5.38 -16.46
N ALA A 136 -4.85 -4.95 -15.22
CA ALA A 136 -5.34 -5.84 -14.17
C ALA A 136 -6.85 -6.10 -14.31
N GLY A 137 -7.23 -7.38 -14.17
CA GLY A 137 -8.63 -7.81 -14.26
C GLY A 137 -9.17 -7.86 -15.68
N GLN A 138 -10.49 -7.97 -15.81
CA GLN A 138 -11.21 -8.12 -17.08
C GLN A 138 -12.10 -6.91 -17.43
N GLY A 139 -12.08 -5.87 -16.60
CA GLY A 139 -12.93 -4.68 -16.74
C GLY A 139 -12.32 -3.57 -17.61
N ASP A 140 -13.14 -2.59 -17.99
CA ASP A 140 -12.65 -1.40 -18.67
C ASP A 140 -11.80 -0.54 -17.71
N ALA A 141 -10.50 -0.43 -18.00
CA ALA A 141 -9.54 0.25 -17.14
C ALA A 141 -9.91 1.73 -16.88
N ARG A 142 -10.52 2.40 -17.86
CA ARG A 142 -10.92 3.80 -17.73
C ARG A 142 -12.11 3.93 -16.79
N GLN A 143 -13.11 3.06 -16.89
CA GLN A 143 -14.24 3.02 -15.97
C GLN A 143 -13.80 2.70 -14.55
N THR A 144 -12.94 1.69 -14.38
CA THR A 144 -12.33 1.31 -13.10
C THR A 144 -11.63 2.50 -12.45
N LEU A 145 -10.75 3.19 -13.19
CA LEU A 145 -10.05 4.36 -12.66
C LEU A 145 -11.00 5.51 -12.33
N LEU A 146 -12.01 5.78 -13.18
CA LEU A 146 -13.02 6.81 -12.90
C LEU A 146 -13.80 6.51 -11.62
N GLN A 147 -14.18 5.25 -11.41
CA GLN A 147 -14.87 4.80 -10.20
C GLN A 147 -14.00 5.03 -8.96
N ILE A 148 -12.76 4.52 -8.95
CA ILE A 148 -11.82 4.70 -7.83
C ILE A 148 -11.63 6.19 -7.52
N ARG A 149 -11.41 7.03 -8.55
CA ARG A 149 -11.23 8.47 -8.38
C ARG A 149 -12.48 9.14 -7.80
N SER A 150 -13.68 8.76 -8.25
CA SER A 150 -14.93 9.34 -7.73
C SER A 150 -15.14 9.02 -6.25
N LEU A 151 -14.70 7.83 -5.80
CA LEU A 151 -14.85 7.39 -4.42
C LEU A 151 -13.82 8.02 -3.48
N LEU A 152 -12.56 8.16 -3.93
CA LEU A 152 -11.46 8.58 -3.06
C LEU A 152 -11.15 10.08 -3.11
N LYS A 153 -11.37 10.77 -4.23
CA LYS A 153 -11.09 12.23 -4.33
C LYS A 153 -11.80 13.09 -3.27
N PRO A 154 -13.03 12.76 -2.81
CA PRO A 154 -13.67 13.53 -1.75
C PRO A 154 -12.97 13.44 -0.40
N TYR A 155 -12.04 12.48 -0.22
CA TYR A 155 -11.39 12.16 1.07
C TYR A 155 -9.85 12.27 1.00
N PHE A 156 -9.26 12.29 -0.19
CA PHE A 156 -7.82 12.30 -0.39
C PHE A 156 -7.39 13.29 -1.48
N HIS A 157 -6.22 13.93 -1.29
CA HIS A 157 -5.48 14.55 -2.38
C HIS A 157 -4.85 13.44 -3.24
N LEU A 158 -5.61 12.96 -4.22
CA LEU A 158 -5.27 11.76 -4.97
C LEU A 158 -4.37 12.06 -6.19
N THR A 159 -3.10 11.68 -6.08
CA THR A 159 -2.18 11.53 -7.22
C THR A 159 -2.36 10.16 -7.84
N VAL A 160 -2.38 10.05 -9.17
CA VAL A 160 -2.52 8.75 -9.87
C VAL A 160 -1.30 8.53 -10.73
N LEU A 161 -0.61 7.42 -10.50
CA LEU A 161 0.50 6.91 -11.31
C LEU A 161 0.09 5.58 -11.92
N THR A 162 0.20 5.48 -13.24
CA THR A 162 -0.26 4.30 -13.98
C THR A 162 0.94 3.46 -14.43
N THR A 163 0.91 2.15 -14.16
CA THR A 163 1.97 1.24 -14.61
C THR A 163 1.98 1.14 -16.13
N THR A 164 3.17 1.03 -16.72
CA THR A 164 3.37 0.82 -18.15
C THR A 164 4.44 -0.26 -18.36
N PRO A 165 4.64 -0.78 -19.58
CA PRO A 165 5.75 -1.70 -19.86
C PRO A 165 7.14 -1.15 -19.48
N THR A 166 7.29 0.17 -19.39
CA THR A 166 8.55 0.84 -19.01
C THR A 166 8.53 1.42 -17.59
N SER A 167 7.40 1.35 -16.90
CA SER A 167 7.22 1.92 -15.55
C SER A 167 6.55 0.88 -14.65
N SER A 168 7.39 0.14 -13.92
CA SER A 168 6.94 -0.87 -12.96
C SER A 168 6.29 -0.22 -11.74
N ALA A 169 5.44 -0.97 -11.04
CA ALA A 169 4.83 -0.50 -9.79
C ALA A 169 5.89 -0.06 -8.77
N GLU A 170 6.98 -0.81 -8.62
CA GLU A 170 8.09 -0.46 -7.73
C GLU A 170 8.72 0.89 -8.07
N SER A 171 8.95 1.17 -9.36
CA SER A 171 9.54 2.44 -9.80
C SER A 171 8.63 3.63 -9.49
N LEU A 172 7.31 3.44 -9.62
CA LEU A 172 6.31 4.46 -9.31
C LEU A 172 6.16 4.67 -7.80
N VAL A 173 6.29 3.62 -6.98
CA VAL A 173 6.32 3.77 -5.52
C VAL A 173 7.55 4.57 -5.10
N LYS A 174 8.74 4.28 -5.64
CA LYS A 174 9.95 5.07 -5.37
C LYS A 174 9.75 6.55 -5.70
N GLN A 175 9.17 6.84 -6.87
CA GLN A 175 8.80 8.21 -7.24
C GLN A 175 7.81 8.84 -6.24
N ALA A 176 6.82 8.08 -5.77
CA ALA A 176 5.83 8.57 -4.81
C ALA A 176 6.46 8.83 -3.42
N LEU A 177 7.42 8.00 -3.00
CA LEU A 177 8.13 8.16 -1.73
C LEU A 177 8.98 9.45 -1.69
N GLU A 178 9.47 9.93 -2.84
CA GLU A 178 10.15 11.23 -2.95
C GLU A 178 9.22 12.43 -2.72
N SER A 179 7.91 12.23 -2.78
CA SER A 179 6.89 13.30 -2.73
C SER A 179 6.14 13.40 -1.40
N GLU A 180 6.67 12.82 -0.30
CA GLU A 180 6.10 12.85 1.06
C GLU A 180 4.60 12.45 1.11
N MET A 181 4.25 11.30 0.53
CA MET A 181 2.86 10.80 0.54
C MET A 181 2.46 10.27 1.92
N ASP A 182 1.23 10.60 2.36
CA ASP A 182 0.67 10.09 3.61
C ASP A 182 0.21 8.62 3.47
N THR A 183 -0.15 8.19 2.26
CA THR A 183 -0.47 6.79 1.94
C THR A 183 -0.21 6.44 0.48
N ILE A 184 0.09 5.17 0.22
CA ILE A 184 0.15 4.59 -1.12
C ILE A 184 -0.99 3.59 -1.29
N LEU A 185 -1.73 3.71 -2.39
CA LEU A 185 -2.83 2.83 -2.75
C LEU A 185 -2.43 2.01 -3.97
N ALA A 186 -2.66 0.69 -3.95
CA ALA A 186 -2.42 -0.20 -5.07
C ALA A 186 -3.75 -0.69 -5.65
N ALA A 187 -4.03 -0.33 -6.91
CA ALA A 187 -5.15 -0.87 -7.67
C ALA A 187 -4.64 -1.80 -8.78
N GLY A 188 -4.67 -3.09 -8.50
CA GLY A 188 -4.17 -4.13 -9.40
C GLY A 188 -4.52 -5.54 -8.93
N GLY A 189 -3.88 -6.54 -9.55
CA GLY A 189 -3.84 -7.90 -9.04
C GLY A 189 -2.64 -8.15 -8.13
N ASP A 190 -2.42 -9.40 -7.76
CA ASP A 190 -1.40 -9.80 -6.77
C ASP A 190 0.00 -9.28 -7.11
N GLY A 191 0.47 -9.41 -8.36
CA GLY A 191 1.79 -8.90 -8.74
C GLY A 191 1.95 -7.38 -8.56
N THR A 192 0.90 -6.59 -8.81
CA THR A 192 0.93 -5.13 -8.55
C THR A 192 0.94 -4.86 -7.05
N ILE A 193 0.11 -5.58 -6.30
CA ILE A 193 -0.01 -5.40 -4.84
C ILE A 193 1.30 -5.79 -4.15
N SER A 194 1.88 -6.95 -4.48
CA SER A 194 3.15 -7.42 -3.93
C SER A 194 4.29 -6.47 -4.26
N ALA A 195 4.40 -6.00 -5.51
CA ALA A 195 5.43 -5.03 -5.90
C ALA A 195 5.33 -3.70 -5.12
N VAL A 196 4.11 -3.20 -4.91
CA VAL A 196 3.90 -1.99 -4.08
C VAL A 196 4.24 -2.27 -2.62
N ALA A 197 3.80 -3.39 -2.08
CA ALA A 197 4.03 -3.77 -0.69
C ALA A 197 5.51 -4.01 -0.39
N HIS A 198 6.25 -4.71 -1.26
CA HIS A 198 7.70 -4.89 -1.15
C HIS A 198 8.44 -3.56 -1.10
N ALA A 199 8.02 -2.59 -1.92
CA ALA A 199 8.60 -1.24 -1.93
C ALA A 199 8.28 -0.42 -0.67
N LEU A 200 7.26 -0.82 0.11
CA LEU A 200 6.85 -0.17 1.36
C LEU A 200 7.36 -0.86 2.61
N VAL A 201 8.01 -2.02 2.49
CA VAL A 201 8.57 -2.74 3.65
C VAL A 201 9.56 -1.85 4.41
N GLY A 202 9.38 -1.78 5.73
CA GLY A 202 10.20 -0.96 6.62
C GLY A 202 9.88 0.54 6.59
N THR A 203 8.88 0.96 5.80
CA THR A 203 8.31 2.30 5.87
C THR A 203 7.10 2.32 6.82
N ASN A 204 6.74 3.51 7.31
CA ASN A 204 5.52 3.71 8.09
C ASN A 204 4.32 4.16 7.24
N ILE A 205 4.45 4.11 5.90
CA ILE A 205 3.40 4.61 4.99
C ILE A 205 2.38 3.50 4.78
N PRO A 206 1.10 3.71 5.15
CA PRO A 206 0.08 2.68 4.99
C PRO A 206 -0.18 2.34 3.53
N LEU A 207 -0.28 1.04 3.25
CA LEU A 207 -0.75 0.50 1.99
C LEU A 207 -2.27 0.32 1.99
N GLY A 208 -2.94 0.93 1.02
CA GLY A 208 -4.34 0.62 0.68
C GLY A 208 -4.43 -0.33 -0.50
N VAL A 209 -5.15 -1.44 -0.35
CA VAL A 209 -5.33 -2.43 -1.42
C VAL A 209 -6.71 -2.25 -2.05
N ILE A 210 -6.74 -2.04 -3.37
CA ILE A 210 -7.96 -1.98 -4.18
C ILE A 210 -7.93 -3.18 -5.14
N PRO A 211 -8.71 -4.24 -4.86
CA PRO A 211 -8.62 -5.49 -5.59
C PRO A 211 -9.25 -5.35 -6.98
N THR A 212 -8.44 -5.19 -8.02
CA THR A 212 -8.89 -5.17 -9.42
C THR A 212 -8.44 -6.40 -10.21
N GLY A 213 -7.62 -7.27 -9.61
CA GLY A 213 -7.20 -8.54 -10.21
C GLY A 213 -8.20 -9.68 -10.04
N THR A 214 -7.85 -10.86 -10.56
CA THR A 214 -8.70 -12.06 -10.52
C THR A 214 -8.64 -12.79 -9.18
N ALA A 215 -7.44 -12.96 -8.60
CA ALA A 215 -7.23 -13.77 -7.40
C ALA A 215 -7.22 -12.94 -6.11
N ASN A 216 -6.51 -11.80 -6.09
CA ASN A 216 -6.45 -10.85 -4.97
C ASN A 216 -6.16 -11.55 -3.63
N ALA A 217 -5.19 -12.47 -3.65
CA ALA A 217 -4.81 -13.34 -2.53
C ALA A 217 -4.44 -12.55 -1.29
N PHE A 218 -3.66 -11.47 -1.43
CA PHE A 218 -3.28 -10.63 -0.28
C PHE A 218 -4.48 -9.91 0.31
N GLY A 219 -5.32 -9.29 -0.53
CA GLY A 219 -6.54 -8.64 -0.04
C GLY A 219 -7.47 -9.61 0.67
N SER A 220 -7.65 -10.82 0.13
CA SER A 220 -8.43 -11.89 0.75
C SER A 220 -7.83 -12.35 2.09
N ALA A 221 -6.51 -12.53 2.17
CA ALA A 221 -5.81 -12.86 3.42
C ALA A 221 -5.97 -11.76 4.48
N LEU A 222 -5.99 -10.48 4.07
CA LEU A 222 -6.24 -9.35 4.95
C LEU A 222 -7.70 -9.25 5.42
N GLY A 223 -8.62 -10.04 4.84
CA GLY A 223 -10.06 -9.93 5.08
C GLY A 223 -10.71 -8.75 4.35
N LEU A 224 -10.06 -8.19 3.32
CA LEU A 224 -10.59 -7.06 2.58
C LEU A 224 -11.77 -7.45 1.68
N PRO A 225 -12.74 -6.53 1.50
CA PRO A 225 -13.82 -6.74 0.54
C PRO A 225 -13.30 -6.90 -0.89
N GLY A 226 -13.84 -7.86 -1.64
CA GLY A 226 -13.43 -8.16 -3.01
C GLY A 226 -13.95 -7.21 -4.09
N ILE A 227 -14.57 -6.08 -3.73
CA ILE A 227 -15.12 -5.10 -4.67
C ILE A 227 -14.58 -3.69 -4.40
N ILE A 228 -14.37 -2.92 -5.47
CA ILE A 228 -13.76 -1.59 -5.42
C ILE A 228 -14.45 -0.64 -4.41
N PRO A 229 -15.79 -0.49 -4.38
CA PRO A 229 -16.43 0.45 -3.46
C PRO A 229 -16.12 0.15 -1.99
N ALA A 230 -16.28 -1.12 -1.59
CA ALA A 230 -16.07 -1.53 -0.21
C ALA A 230 -14.58 -1.52 0.19
N ALA A 231 -13.66 -1.81 -0.73
CA ALA A 231 -12.23 -1.63 -0.48
C ALA A 231 -11.86 -0.14 -0.28
N CYS A 232 -12.47 0.76 -1.05
CA CYS A 232 -12.30 2.21 -0.84
C CYS A 232 -12.86 2.66 0.52
N GLU A 233 -13.99 2.10 0.97
CA GLU A 233 -14.55 2.40 2.29
C GLU A 233 -13.60 2.01 3.43
N VAL A 234 -12.91 0.87 3.33
CA VAL A 234 -11.88 0.47 4.31
C VAL A 234 -10.75 1.50 4.37
N ILE A 235 -10.27 1.96 3.21
CA ILE A 235 -9.22 2.99 3.12
C ILE A 235 -9.71 4.32 3.72
N ILE A 236 -10.95 4.72 3.41
CA ILE A 236 -11.55 5.96 3.94
C ILE A 236 -11.75 5.90 5.45
N ALA A 237 -12.10 4.74 6.00
CA ALA A 237 -12.26 4.54 7.44
C ALA A 237 -10.93 4.77 8.19
N GLY A 238 -9.79 4.52 7.54
CA GLY A 238 -8.48 4.90 8.02
C GLY A 238 -7.88 3.95 9.06
N HIS A 239 -8.49 2.79 9.31
CA HIS A 239 -7.96 1.79 10.24
C HIS A 239 -6.80 1.04 9.62
N THR A 240 -5.66 1.07 10.30
CA THR A 240 -4.46 0.39 9.88
C THR A 240 -4.09 -0.71 10.86
N ARG A 241 -3.40 -1.73 10.32
CA ARG A 241 -2.73 -2.76 11.10
C ARG A 241 -1.30 -2.92 10.61
N GLN A 242 -0.44 -3.39 11.50
CA GLN A 242 0.90 -3.79 11.13
C GLN A 242 0.88 -5.31 10.88
N VAL A 243 1.48 -5.73 9.78
CA VAL A 243 1.66 -7.13 9.45
C VAL A 243 3.14 -7.43 9.35
N ASP A 244 3.51 -8.64 9.75
CA ASP A 244 4.83 -9.19 9.60
C ASP A 244 5.10 -9.46 8.12
N ILE A 245 6.38 -9.63 7.81
CA ILE A 245 6.92 -9.95 6.48
C ILE A 245 8.05 -10.96 6.72
N ALA A 246 8.47 -11.73 5.72
CA ALA A 246 9.72 -12.47 5.80
C ALA A 246 10.75 -11.97 4.78
N ALA A 247 12.01 -11.82 5.17
CA ALA A 247 13.11 -11.71 4.23
C ALA A 247 13.50 -13.11 3.75
N CYS A 248 13.67 -13.28 2.44
CA CYS A 248 14.04 -14.54 1.79
C CYS A 248 15.36 -14.36 1.03
N GLU A 249 16.25 -15.34 1.14
CA GLU A 249 17.43 -15.46 0.28
C GLU A 249 17.47 -16.85 -0.35
N VAL A 250 17.65 -16.91 -1.67
CA VAL A 250 17.72 -18.16 -2.45
C VAL A 250 18.88 -18.15 -3.43
N ARG A 251 19.22 -19.31 -3.97
CA ARG A 251 20.16 -19.41 -5.09
C ARG A 251 19.46 -19.11 -6.42
N GLY A 252 19.91 -18.07 -7.10
CA GLY A 252 19.49 -17.65 -8.43
C GLY A 252 19.98 -18.57 -9.55
N GLY A 253 19.48 -18.37 -10.76
CA GLY A 253 19.77 -19.22 -11.92
C GLY A 253 21.21 -19.11 -12.45
N ASP A 254 21.93 -18.07 -12.07
CA ASP A 254 23.34 -17.80 -12.36
C ASP A 254 24.25 -18.07 -11.13
N ASP A 255 23.77 -18.87 -10.18
CA ASP A 255 24.39 -19.11 -8.86
C ASP A 255 24.55 -17.85 -7.99
N SER A 256 23.96 -16.71 -8.37
CA SER A 256 23.90 -15.53 -7.50
C SER A 256 22.95 -15.74 -6.31
N VAL A 257 23.06 -14.89 -5.28
CA VAL A 257 22.09 -14.87 -4.18
C VAL A 257 20.98 -13.87 -4.52
N CYS A 258 19.76 -14.36 -4.70
CA CYS A 258 18.59 -13.53 -4.89
C CYS A 258 17.93 -13.23 -3.54
N LYS A 259 17.64 -11.96 -3.27
CA LYS A 259 16.96 -11.52 -2.05
C LYS A 259 15.62 -10.91 -2.38
N GLN A 260 14.59 -11.27 -1.63
CA GLN A 260 13.24 -10.72 -1.79
C GLN A 260 12.50 -10.78 -0.46
N THR A 261 11.45 -9.98 -0.30
CA THR A 261 10.52 -10.13 0.83
C THR A 261 9.32 -11.00 0.46
N MET A 262 8.79 -11.76 1.40
CA MET A 262 7.56 -12.54 1.27
C MET A 262 6.47 -11.91 2.13
N ILE A 263 5.36 -11.56 1.51
CA ILE A 263 4.20 -10.97 2.20
C ILE A 263 3.11 -12.04 2.40
N LEU A 264 2.91 -12.90 1.40
CA LEU A 264 1.93 -13.98 1.43
C LEU A 264 2.60 -15.27 1.88
N LEU A 265 3.18 -16.00 0.93
CA LEU A 265 3.68 -17.34 1.15
C LEU A 265 4.79 -17.70 0.17
N THR A 266 5.58 -18.69 0.58
CA THR A 266 6.62 -19.32 -0.21
C THR A 266 6.28 -20.80 -0.38
N GLY A 267 6.39 -21.31 -1.59
CA GLY A 267 6.13 -22.71 -1.93
C GLY A 267 7.36 -23.40 -2.52
N ILE A 268 7.60 -24.64 -2.09
CA ILE A 268 8.67 -25.52 -2.57
C ILE A 268 8.07 -26.88 -2.94
N GLY A 269 8.53 -27.47 -4.05
CA GLY A 269 8.02 -28.74 -4.56
C GLY A 269 6.75 -28.56 -5.36
N PHE A 270 5.68 -29.27 -4.98
CA PHE A 270 4.40 -29.29 -5.70
C PHE A 270 3.86 -27.89 -6.08
N GLU A 271 3.92 -26.91 -5.17
CA GLU A 271 3.45 -25.54 -5.44
C GLU A 271 4.27 -24.84 -6.53
N ALA A 272 5.59 -25.04 -6.55
CA ALA A 272 6.47 -24.39 -7.51
C ALA A 272 6.25 -24.88 -8.94
N GLU A 273 5.98 -26.18 -9.11
CA GLU A 273 5.64 -26.75 -10.42
C GLU A 273 4.26 -26.30 -10.92
N THR A 274 3.31 -26.10 -10.02
CA THR A 274 1.94 -25.69 -10.40
C THR A 274 1.92 -24.24 -10.91
N VAL A 275 2.82 -23.37 -10.43
CA VAL A 275 3.00 -22.01 -10.96
C VAL A 275 3.64 -22.04 -12.36
N GLU A 276 4.63 -22.91 -12.58
CA GLU A 276 5.28 -23.07 -13.88
C GLU A 276 4.32 -23.58 -14.97
N ARG A 277 3.40 -24.47 -14.61
CA ARG A 277 2.42 -25.08 -15.53
C ARG A 277 1.09 -24.34 -15.60
N ALA A 278 0.95 -23.21 -14.91
CA ALA A 278 -0.30 -22.46 -14.86
C ALA A 278 -0.67 -21.90 -16.25
N ASN A 279 -1.59 -22.58 -16.95
CA ASN A 279 -2.26 -22.02 -18.12
C ASN A 279 -3.19 -20.88 -17.66
N ARG A 280 -2.94 -19.65 -18.15
CA ARG A 280 -3.77 -18.45 -17.88
C ARG A 280 -5.28 -18.73 -18.04
N GLU A 281 -5.66 -19.55 -19.02
CA GLU A 281 -7.06 -19.89 -19.32
C GLU A 281 -7.80 -20.65 -18.20
N VAL A 282 -7.10 -21.44 -17.38
CA VAL A 282 -7.72 -22.19 -16.27
C VAL A 282 -8.01 -21.26 -15.09
N LYS A 283 -7.11 -20.28 -14.87
CA LYS A 283 -7.22 -19.26 -13.82
C LYS A 283 -8.40 -18.32 -14.05
N ASP A 284 -8.68 -17.99 -15.31
CA ASP A 284 -9.75 -17.06 -15.69
C ASP A 284 -11.17 -17.66 -15.65
N ARG A 285 -11.32 -19.00 -15.68
CA ARG A 285 -12.63 -19.64 -15.92
C ARG A 285 -13.27 -20.33 -14.70
N PHE A 286 -12.50 -20.74 -13.69
CA PHE A 286 -13.02 -21.64 -12.63
C PHE A 286 -12.73 -21.23 -11.17
N GLY A 287 -12.07 -20.09 -10.94
CA GLY A 287 -11.78 -19.59 -9.59
C GLY A 287 -10.64 -20.34 -8.87
N SER A 288 -10.22 -19.81 -7.71
CA SER A 288 -9.08 -20.28 -6.91
C SER A 288 -9.22 -21.71 -6.40
N LEU A 289 -10.44 -22.14 -6.09
CA LEU A 289 -10.75 -23.52 -5.71
C LEU A 289 -10.39 -24.51 -6.83
N ALA A 290 -10.81 -24.26 -8.08
CA ALA A 290 -10.54 -25.17 -9.20
C ALA A 290 -9.05 -25.36 -9.52
N TYR A 291 -8.19 -24.41 -9.16
CA TYR A 291 -6.73 -24.56 -9.25
C TYR A 291 -6.20 -25.64 -8.30
N ILE A 292 -6.72 -25.70 -7.06
CA ILE A 292 -6.42 -26.76 -6.09
C ILE A 292 -6.82 -28.13 -6.67
N TRP A 293 -8.02 -28.24 -7.25
CA TRP A 293 -8.49 -29.49 -7.87
C TRP A 293 -7.71 -29.89 -9.13
N ALA A 294 -7.28 -28.93 -9.95
CA ALA A 294 -6.43 -29.20 -11.12
C ALA A 294 -5.02 -29.66 -10.72
N GLY A 295 -4.45 -29.07 -9.66
CA GLY A 295 -3.18 -29.48 -9.09
C GLY A 295 -3.19 -30.94 -8.60
N VAL A 296 -4.26 -31.36 -7.90
CA VAL A 296 -4.41 -32.77 -7.45
C VAL A 296 -4.43 -33.73 -8.62
N GLN A 297 -5.13 -33.39 -9.71
CA GLN A 297 -5.18 -34.25 -10.91
C GLN A 297 -3.82 -34.34 -11.61
N GLN A 298 -2.99 -33.31 -11.47
CA GLN A 298 -1.61 -33.26 -11.94
C GLN A 298 -0.59 -33.88 -10.97
N PHE A 299 -1.03 -34.44 -9.83
CA PHE A 299 -0.21 -35.25 -8.92
C PHE A 299 0.15 -36.62 -9.55
N GLN A 300 0.62 -36.60 -10.80
CA GLN A 300 1.18 -37.73 -11.49
C GLN A 300 2.69 -37.72 -11.33
N SER A 301 3.18 -38.53 -10.38
CA SER A 301 4.61 -38.90 -10.24
C SER A 301 5.57 -37.74 -9.99
N GLN A 302 5.28 -36.91 -8.98
CA GLN A 302 6.32 -36.05 -8.40
C GLN A 302 7.17 -36.87 -7.43
N PHE A 303 8.49 -36.77 -7.58
CA PHE A 303 9.43 -37.45 -6.71
C PHE A 303 9.43 -36.73 -5.36
N PRO A 304 9.11 -37.41 -4.26
CA PRO A 304 9.41 -36.84 -2.96
C PRO A 304 10.89 -36.45 -2.91
N PHE A 305 11.19 -35.31 -2.29
CA PHE A 305 12.55 -34.82 -2.13
C PHE A 305 12.96 -34.87 -0.66
N THR A 306 14.24 -35.08 -0.40
CA THR A 306 14.77 -34.96 0.96
C THR A 306 14.96 -33.49 1.27
N ALA A 307 14.51 -33.05 2.44
CA ALA A 307 14.66 -31.70 2.94
C ALA A 307 15.31 -31.72 4.33
N GLU A 308 16.37 -30.95 4.49
CA GLU A 308 16.94 -30.58 5.79
C GLU A 308 16.41 -29.18 6.14
N LEU A 309 15.62 -29.09 7.21
CA LEU A 309 15.08 -27.85 7.72
C LEU A 309 15.75 -27.49 9.03
N VAL A 310 16.15 -26.23 9.18
CA VAL A 310 16.60 -25.67 10.46
C VAL A 310 15.62 -24.58 10.86
N VAL A 311 14.76 -24.85 11.84
CA VAL A 311 13.77 -23.89 12.36
C VAL A 311 14.21 -23.43 13.75
N ASP A 312 14.51 -22.14 13.89
CA ASP A 312 15.00 -21.56 15.16
C ASP A 312 16.13 -22.37 15.81
N GLY A 313 17.04 -22.88 14.97
CA GLY A 313 18.21 -23.67 15.38
C GLY A 313 17.96 -25.16 15.60
N GLN A 314 16.72 -25.65 15.42
CA GLN A 314 16.38 -27.07 15.49
C GLN A 314 16.37 -27.70 14.10
N THR A 315 17.21 -28.72 13.91
CA THR A 315 17.34 -29.43 12.63
C THR A 315 16.37 -30.60 12.55
N THR A 316 15.65 -30.72 11.43
CA THR A 316 14.82 -31.87 11.08
C THR A 316 15.11 -32.28 9.64
N GLU A 317 15.30 -33.58 9.41
CA GLU A 317 15.42 -34.14 8.07
C GLU A 317 14.13 -34.90 7.74
N ILE A 318 13.54 -34.61 6.58
CA ILE A 318 12.26 -35.19 6.16
C ILE A 318 12.21 -35.40 4.65
N THR A 319 11.51 -36.46 4.25
CA THR A 319 11.11 -36.66 2.86
C THR A 319 9.76 -35.96 2.63
N ALA A 320 9.74 -34.92 1.81
CA ALA A 320 8.57 -34.07 1.57
C ALA A 320 8.10 -34.11 0.11
N ALA A 321 6.81 -33.87 -0.11
CA ALA A 321 6.25 -33.59 -1.43
C ALA A 321 6.01 -32.08 -1.64
N ALA A 322 5.70 -31.36 -0.56
CA ALA A 322 5.54 -29.91 -0.58
C ALA A 322 6.00 -29.31 0.75
N ILE A 323 6.60 -28.12 0.69
CA ILE A 323 6.83 -27.27 1.85
C ILE A 323 6.26 -25.89 1.53
N THR A 324 5.38 -25.41 2.39
CA THR A 324 4.76 -24.09 2.29
C THR A 324 5.12 -23.29 3.53
N VAL A 325 5.62 -22.07 3.35
CA VAL A 325 5.91 -21.13 4.43
C VAL A 325 4.99 -19.93 4.24
N ALA A 326 4.15 -19.61 5.23
CA ALA A 326 3.15 -18.56 5.12
C ALA A 326 3.36 -17.49 6.19
N ASN A 327 3.18 -16.24 5.77
CA ASN A 327 3.01 -15.07 6.61
C ASN A 327 1.55 -14.59 6.53
N ALA A 328 0.98 -14.59 5.32
CA ALA A 328 -0.43 -14.34 5.06
C ALA A 328 -0.92 -15.32 3.99
N ALA A 329 -2.11 -15.90 4.17
CA ALA A 329 -2.65 -16.83 3.19
C ALA A 329 -4.16 -16.65 3.04
N PRO A 330 -4.71 -16.54 1.82
CA PRO A 330 -6.15 -16.71 1.64
C PRO A 330 -6.53 -18.15 1.99
N ILE A 331 -7.78 -18.39 2.38
CA ILE A 331 -8.27 -19.74 2.74
C ILE A 331 -8.11 -20.78 1.60
N THR A 332 -7.96 -20.29 0.37
CA THR A 332 -7.74 -21.11 -0.82
C THR A 332 -6.31 -21.63 -0.95
N SER A 333 -5.36 -21.07 -0.21
CA SER A 333 -3.98 -21.58 -0.13
C SER A 333 -3.91 -22.70 0.91
N VAL A 334 -4.58 -23.82 0.64
CA VAL A 334 -4.80 -24.92 1.61
C VAL A 334 -3.51 -25.43 2.23
N LEU A 335 -2.42 -25.48 1.46
CA LEU A 335 -1.11 -25.94 1.94
C LEU A 335 -0.47 -25.02 3.00
N ALA A 336 -1.00 -23.81 3.23
CA ALA A 336 -0.51 -22.92 4.28
C ALA A 336 -1.02 -23.27 5.69
N TYR A 337 -2.05 -24.12 5.82
CA TYR A 337 -2.81 -24.27 7.07
C TYR A 337 -2.44 -25.52 7.89
N GLY A 338 -1.17 -25.92 7.88
CA GLY A 338 -0.64 -27.04 8.67
C GLY A 338 -0.65 -26.80 10.18
N THR A 339 -0.77 -25.55 10.63
CA THR A 339 -0.86 -25.15 12.05
C THR A 339 -2.28 -24.80 12.50
N GLY A 340 -3.26 -24.88 11.59
CA GLY A 340 -4.65 -24.50 11.86
C GLY A 340 -5.02 -23.11 11.38
N ASP A 341 -4.17 -22.12 11.63
CA ASP A 341 -4.44 -20.71 11.32
C ASP A 341 -3.13 -20.01 10.96
N VAL A 342 -3.20 -18.99 10.10
CA VAL A 342 -2.05 -18.16 9.73
C VAL A 342 -2.22 -16.80 10.38
N ILE A 343 -1.34 -16.46 11.32
CA ILE A 343 -1.43 -15.21 12.09
C ILE A 343 -0.38 -14.24 11.54
N MET A 344 -0.85 -13.14 10.95
CA MET A 344 0.00 -12.23 10.17
C MET A 344 0.82 -11.25 11.03
N ASP A 345 0.69 -11.27 12.35
CA ASP A 345 1.24 -10.28 13.27
C ASP A 345 1.77 -10.88 14.60
N ASP A 346 2.04 -12.19 14.65
CA ASP A 346 2.56 -12.87 15.85
C ASP A 346 4.09 -12.99 15.90
N GLY A 347 4.78 -12.48 14.89
CA GLY A 347 6.23 -12.51 14.71
C GLY A 347 6.78 -13.85 14.24
N LEU A 348 5.93 -14.77 13.75
CA LEU A 348 6.30 -16.12 13.32
C LEU A 348 5.90 -16.36 11.86
N MET A 349 6.62 -17.27 11.20
CA MET A 349 6.19 -17.87 9.94
C MET A 349 5.52 -19.21 10.23
N ASP A 350 4.40 -19.49 9.56
CA ASP A 350 3.72 -20.79 9.57
C ASP A 350 4.34 -21.71 8.51
N ILE A 351 4.90 -22.84 8.91
CA ILE A 351 5.60 -23.78 8.04
C ILE A 351 4.78 -25.06 7.99
N THR A 352 4.33 -25.43 6.79
CA THR A 352 3.57 -26.66 6.55
C THR A 352 4.38 -27.58 5.64
N ILE A 353 4.58 -28.82 6.08
CA ILE A 353 5.26 -29.85 5.31
C ILE A 353 4.25 -30.96 5.05
N VAL A 354 4.13 -31.34 3.78
CA VAL A 354 3.22 -32.40 3.34
C VAL A 354 4.04 -33.55 2.75
N ALA A 355 3.90 -34.73 3.34
CA ALA A 355 4.69 -35.93 3.03
C ALA A 355 3.82 -37.18 2.78
N PRO A 356 2.87 -37.15 1.82
CA PRO A 356 1.96 -38.25 1.58
C PRO A 356 2.67 -39.43 0.93
N ALA A 357 2.34 -40.65 1.35
CA ALA A 357 2.90 -41.87 0.76
C ALA A 357 2.35 -42.18 -0.64
N ASP A 358 1.14 -41.74 -0.95
CA ASP A 358 0.45 -41.99 -2.20
C ASP A 358 -0.56 -40.88 -2.57
N ARG A 359 -1.20 -41.01 -3.75
CA ARG A 359 -2.18 -40.03 -4.25
C ARG A 359 -3.43 -39.91 -3.37
N LEU A 360 -3.87 -41.01 -2.75
CA LEU A 360 -5.06 -41.01 -1.91
C LEU A 360 -4.78 -40.29 -0.59
N GLN A 361 -3.61 -40.51 0.00
CA GLN A 361 -3.13 -39.72 1.14
C GLN A 361 -3.00 -38.25 0.77
N ALA A 362 -2.37 -37.91 -0.37
CA ALA A 362 -2.24 -36.53 -0.83
C ALA A 362 -3.60 -35.82 -0.94
N PHE A 363 -4.60 -36.49 -1.53
CA PHE A 363 -5.96 -35.97 -1.64
C PHE A 363 -6.60 -35.75 -0.26
N ASN A 364 -6.51 -36.74 0.62
CA ASN A 364 -7.07 -36.65 1.98
C ASN A 364 -6.39 -35.55 2.80
N SER A 365 -5.09 -35.34 2.63
CA SER A 365 -4.33 -34.29 3.31
C SER A 365 -4.75 -32.89 2.87
N LEU A 366 -5.05 -32.69 1.58
CA LEU A 366 -5.60 -31.43 1.10
C LEU A 366 -7.01 -31.16 1.63
N LEU A 367 -7.86 -32.19 1.73
CA LEU A 367 -9.18 -32.05 2.35
C LEU A 367 -9.08 -31.69 3.83
N GLU A 368 -8.17 -32.34 4.56
CA GLU A 368 -7.93 -32.06 5.97
C GLU A 368 -7.39 -30.64 6.18
N LEU A 369 -6.43 -30.20 5.35
CA LEU A 369 -5.89 -28.85 5.38
C LEU A 369 -6.94 -27.78 5.06
N PHE A 370 -7.83 -28.04 4.10
CA PHE A 370 -8.96 -27.16 3.83
C PHE A 370 -9.94 -27.10 5.02
N GLY A 371 -10.21 -28.25 5.65
CA GLY A 371 -11.00 -28.32 6.88
C GLY A 371 -10.35 -27.57 8.04
N SER A 372 -9.03 -27.70 8.19
CA SER A 372 -8.18 -26.98 9.15
C SER A 372 -8.31 -25.47 8.96
N ALA A 373 -8.18 -24.98 7.71
CA ALA A 373 -8.31 -23.57 7.37
C ALA A 373 -9.69 -22.98 7.73
N ILE A 374 -10.76 -23.76 7.60
CA ILE A 374 -12.12 -23.33 7.98
C ILE A 374 -12.31 -23.37 9.50
N ARG A 375 -11.85 -24.44 10.16
CA ARG A 375 -12.07 -24.66 11.60
C ARG A 375 -11.09 -23.91 12.49
N LYS A 376 -9.97 -23.46 11.93
CA LYS A 376 -8.82 -22.89 12.66
C LYS A 376 -8.24 -23.87 13.67
N VAL A 377 -8.14 -25.15 13.29
CA VAL A 377 -7.62 -26.23 14.14
C VAL A 377 -6.60 -27.02 13.34
N ALA A 378 -5.42 -27.22 13.91
CA ALA A 378 -4.36 -27.99 13.29
C ALA A 378 -4.85 -29.37 12.81
N PRO A 379 -4.42 -29.82 11.63
CA PRO A 379 -4.79 -31.12 11.09
C PRO A 379 -4.27 -32.24 12.01
N ASN A 380 -5.07 -33.31 12.15
CA ASN A 380 -4.68 -34.48 12.93
C ASN A 380 -4.28 -35.64 12.01
N ARG A 381 -3.09 -35.52 11.39
CA ARG A 381 -2.56 -36.51 10.44
C ARG A 381 -1.04 -36.59 10.53
N ASP A 382 -0.51 -37.80 10.35
CA ASP A 382 0.95 -38.06 10.41
C ASP A 382 1.71 -37.60 9.15
N ASP A 383 1.00 -37.39 8.03
CA ASP A 383 1.58 -36.95 6.76
C ASP A 383 1.54 -35.42 6.55
N ILE A 384 1.17 -34.68 7.60
CA ILE A 384 1.20 -33.22 7.65
C ILE A 384 1.95 -32.79 8.90
N ILE A 385 2.97 -31.94 8.74
CA ILE A 385 3.68 -31.34 9.85
C ILE A 385 3.48 -29.83 9.80
N GLY A 386 2.96 -29.27 10.90
CA GLY A 386 2.87 -27.83 11.12
C GLY A 386 3.92 -27.36 12.13
N LEU A 387 4.77 -26.42 11.73
CA LEU A 387 5.75 -25.76 12.58
C LEU A 387 5.54 -24.25 12.54
N ARG A 388 6.03 -23.54 13.56
CA ARG A 388 6.16 -22.09 13.56
C ARG A 388 7.56 -21.69 13.97
N GLY A 389 8.11 -20.65 13.35
CA GLY A 389 9.45 -20.17 13.70
C GLY A 389 9.76 -18.78 13.17
N LYS A 390 10.81 -18.17 13.70
CA LYS A 390 11.29 -16.82 13.31
C LYS A 390 12.36 -16.88 12.22
N THR A 391 13.10 -17.98 12.20
CA THR A 391 14.18 -18.26 11.27
C THR A 391 14.01 -19.65 10.69
N LEU A 392 14.29 -19.76 9.41
CA LEU A 392 14.15 -21.00 8.66
C LEU A 392 15.27 -21.11 7.64
N GLU A 393 15.96 -22.24 7.63
CA GLU A 393 16.85 -22.64 6.54
C GLU A 393 16.33 -23.94 5.95
N ILE A 394 16.27 -24.03 4.62
CA ILE A 394 15.85 -25.23 3.89
C ILE A 394 16.92 -25.58 2.86
N LYS A 395 17.43 -26.80 2.94
CA LYS A 395 18.21 -27.45 1.88
C LYS A 395 17.42 -28.63 1.36
N THR A 396 17.47 -28.88 0.06
CA THR A 396 16.80 -30.05 -0.52
C THR A 396 17.71 -30.80 -1.48
N ASP A 397 17.48 -32.10 -1.59
CA ASP A 397 18.08 -32.97 -2.59
C ASP A 397 17.00 -33.75 -3.36
N PRO A 398 16.86 -33.54 -4.69
CA PRO A 398 17.57 -32.53 -5.49
C PRO A 398 17.12 -31.09 -5.13
N PRO A 399 17.88 -30.06 -5.54
CA PRO A 399 17.45 -28.67 -5.40
C PRO A 399 16.07 -28.43 -6.01
N GLN A 400 15.19 -27.81 -5.23
CA GLN A 400 13.81 -27.52 -5.61
C GLN A 400 13.65 -26.06 -5.99
N LYS A 401 12.74 -25.76 -6.92
CA LYS A 401 12.34 -24.38 -7.22
C LYS A 401 11.65 -23.76 -6.01
N VAL A 402 11.90 -22.48 -5.81
CA VAL A 402 11.30 -21.67 -4.75
C VAL A 402 10.41 -20.61 -5.40
N VAL A 403 9.12 -20.65 -5.09
CA VAL A 403 8.16 -19.62 -5.46
C VAL A 403 7.89 -18.74 -4.26
N VAL A 404 8.02 -17.43 -4.42
CA VAL A 404 7.69 -16.43 -3.40
C VAL A 404 6.59 -15.53 -3.94
N ASP A 405 5.49 -15.39 -3.19
CA ASP A 405 4.32 -14.56 -3.54
C ASP A 405 3.76 -14.82 -4.97
N GLY A 406 3.94 -16.03 -5.49
CA GLY A 406 3.46 -16.46 -6.80
C GLY A 406 4.47 -16.32 -7.96
N GLU A 407 5.69 -15.88 -7.70
CA GLU A 407 6.77 -15.78 -8.70
C GLU A 407 7.96 -16.68 -8.35
N ILE A 408 8.61 -17.27 -9.36
CA ILE A 408 9.80 -18.10 -9.14
C ILE A 408 10.99 -17.18 -8.83
N LEU A 409 11.56 -17.31 -7.64
CA LEU A 409 12.72 -16.53 -7.21
C LEU A 409 14.05 -17.23 -7.49
N GLY A 410 14.08 -18.56 -7.42
CA GLY A 410 15.30 -19.34 -7.58
C GLY A 410 15.12 -20.80 -7.17
N THR A 411 16.19 -21.40 -6.64
CA THR A 411 16.18 -22.77 -6.11
C THR A 411 16.74 -22.82 -4.69
N THR A 412 16.42 -23.88 -3.96
CA THR A 412 17.06 -24.17 -2.67
C THR A 412 18.59 -24.29 -2.84
N PRO A 413 19.38 -23.89 -1.82
CA PRO A 413 18.98 -23.55 -0.46
C PRO A 413 18.18 -22.25 -0.34
N LEU A 414 17.25 -22.22 0.61
CA LEU A 414 16.43 -21.06 0.98
C LEU A 414 16.74 -20.71 2.44
N THR A 415 16.95 -19.43 2.73
CA THR A 415 16.95 -18.91 4.10
C THR A 415 15.84 -17.87 4.23
N MET A 416 15.15 -17.88 5.37
CA MET A 416 14.08 -16.96 5.68
C MET A 416 14.19 -16.43 7.10
N LYS A 417 13.81 -15.17 7.29
CA LYS A 417 13.75 -14.53 8.60
C LYS A 417 12.57 -13.57 8.68
N THR A 418 11.78 -13.69 9.74
CA THR A 418 10.67 -12.77 10.00
C THR A 418 11.17 -11.35 10.27
N ILE A 419 10.47 -10.37 9.70
CA ILE A 419 10.54 -8.94 9.97
C ILE A 419 9.20 -8.58 10.62
N PRO A 420 9.14 -8.55 11.96
CA PRO A 420 7.90 -8.20 12.66
C PRO A 420 7.44 -6.80 12.29
N GLN A 421 6.13 -6.62 12.11
CA GLN A 421 5.50 -5.33 11.83
C GLN A 421 6.12 -4.62 10.61
N GLY A 422 6.59 -5.40 9.62
CA GLY A 422 7.34 -4.90 8.47
C GLY A 422 6.52 -4.08 7.48
N LEU A 423 5.18 -4.15 7.52
CA LEU A 423 4.30 -3.42 6.61
C LEU A 423 3.06 -2.88 7.35
N VAL A 424 2.71 -1.63 7.07
CA VAL A 424 1.46 -1.02 7.53
C VAL A 424 0.42 -1.13 6.42
N VAL A 425 -0.76 -1.68 6.72
CA VAL A 425 -1.85 -1.85 5.73
C VAL A 425 -3.18 -1.34 6.28
N PHE A 426 -4.03 -0.79 5.40
CA PHE A 426 -5.44 -0.56 5.76
C PHE A 426 -6.18 -1.89 5.85
N ALA A 427 -6.99 -2.06 6.89
CA ALA A 427 -7.75 -3.28 7.14
C ALA A 427 -9.11 -2.96 7.78
N PRO A 428 -10.11 -3.86 7.66
CA PRO A 428 -11.36 -3.75 8.40
C PRO A 428 -11.11 -3.83 9.92
N PHE A 429 -12.05 -3.29 10.70
CA PHE A 429 -12.02 -3.32 12.16
C PHE A 429 -12.15 -4.71 12.77
#